data_AF-A0A356TTW3-F1
#
_entry.id   AF-A0A356TTW3-F1
#
_cell.length_a   1.000
_cell.length_b   1.000
_cell.length_c   1.000
_cell.angle_alpha   90.00
_cell.angle_beta   90.00
_cell.angle_gamma   90.00
#
_symmetry.space_group_name_H-M   'P 1'
#
loop_
_entity.id
_entity.type
_entity.pdbx_description
1 polymer ?
#
loop_
_entity_poly.entity_id
_entity_poly.type
_entity_poly.pdbx_seq_one_letter_code
_entity_poly.pdbx_strand_id
1 'polypeptide(L)'
;IGFNMTFLTQFVLGSQGMPRRYYDYLDHFQPLHGFSSIGSYVLGIGFFIMAFMFIKSLMSGKKSPPNPWGSAGFEWMTASPPLMHNFHHTPVIDRGPYDYHLATEEELFDGFPEEMPEGIRSGRGVAEHETEGSSSAETEMEETDDADTRDEEE
;
A
#
# COMPACT_ATOMS: atom_id res chain seq x y z
N ILE A 1 3.17 -22.35 5.92
CA ILE A 1 2.84 -23.79 6.17
C ILE A 1 3.11 -24.21 7.62
N GLY A 2 4.33 -24.01 8.14
CA GLY A 2 4.67 -24.39 9.53
C GLY A 2 3.77 -23.75 10.59
N PHE A 3 3.38 -22.48 10.40
CA PHE A 3 2.41 -21.80 11.27
C PHE A 3 1.09 -22.57 11.38
N ASN A 4 0.47 -22.90 10.24
CA ASN A 4 -0.79 -23.65 10.23
C ASN A 4 -0.60 -25.05 10.83
N MET A 5 0.48 -25.76 10.50
CA MET A 5 0.74 -27.10 11.05
C MET A 5 0.85 -27.10 12.58
N THR A 6 1.47 -26.08 13.17
CA THR A 6 1.58 -25.94 14.62
C THR A 6 0.25 -25.51 15.23
N PHE A 7 -0.26 -24.34 14.84
CA PHE A 7 -1.38 -23.71 15.55
C PHE A 7 -2.75 -24.31 15.24
N LEU A 8 -2.98 -24.80 14.02
CA LEU A 8 -4.23 -25.49 13.70
C LEU A 8 -4.34 -26.80 14.49
N THR A 9 -3.22 -27.50 14.67
CA THR A 9 -3.18 -28.74 15.46
C THR A 9 -3.41 -28.47 16.94
N GLN A 10 -2.82 -27.38 17.47
CA GLN A 10 -3.11 -26.93 18.84
C GLN A 10 -4.57 -26.50 19.03
N PHE A 11 -5.20 -25.91 18.01
CA PHE A 11 -6.63 -25.58 18.04
C PHE A 11 -7.49 -26.84 18.14
N VAL A 12 -7.17 -27.89 17.37
CA VAL A 12 -7.86 -29.19 17.44
C VAL A 12 -7.62 -29.88 18.78
N LEU A 13 -6.41 -29.85 19.32
CA LEU A 13 -6.10 -30.35 20.67
C LEU A 13 -6.93 -29.63 21.75
N GLY A 14 -7.04 -28.30 21.64
CA GLY A 14 -7.83 -27.49 22.56
C GLY A 14 -9.33 -27.82 22.48
N SER A 15 -9.87 -28.08 21.27
CA SER A 15 -11.28 -28.46 21.12
C SER A 15 -11.59 -29.86 21.65
N GLN A 16 -10.59 -30.75 21.67
CA GLN A 16 -10.68 -32.07 22.30
C GLN A 16 -10.52 -32.05 23.83
N GLY A 17 -10.40 -30.85 24.42
CA GLY A 17 -10.37 -30.67 25.87
C GLY A 17 -8.99 -30.75 26.50
N MET A 18 -7.90 -30.64 25.72
CA MET A 18 -6.56 -30.57 26.28
C MET A 18 -6.34 -29.22 26.99
N PRO A 19 -6.13 -29.19 28.33
CA PRO A 19 -5.91 -27.96 29.05
C PRO A 19 -4.50 -27.42 28.85
N ARG A 20 -4.34 -26.10 28.91
CA ARG A 20 -3.04 -25.43 28.77
C ARG A 20 -2.09 -25.76 29.92
N ARG A 21 -0.77 -25.70 29.65
CA ARG A 21 0.34 -25.78 30.64
C ARG A 21 0.58 -27.15 31.28
N TYR A 22 0.17 -28.23 30.63
CA TYR A 22 0.49 -29.60 31.07
C TYR A 22 1.76 -30.09 30.37
N TYR A 23 2.66 -30.69 31.16
CA TYR A 23 3.89 -31.31 30.64
C TYR A 23 3.68 -32.79 30.26
N ASP A 24 2.69 -33.43 30.86
CA ASP A 24 2.33 -34.84 30.67
C ASP A 24 0.88 -34.95 30.17
N TYR A 25 0.62 -35.90 29.28
CA TYR A 25 -0.66 -36.07 28.59
C TYR A 25 -0.88 -37.52 28.20
N LEU A 26 -2.15 -37.88 28.03
CA LEU A 26 -2.57 -39.22 27.62
C LEU A 26 -2.08 -39.56 26.20
N ASP A 27 -1.81 -40.84 25.96
CA ASP A 27 -1.25 -41.34 24.70
C ASP A 27 -2.06 -40.97 23.46
N HIS A 28 -3.38 -40.78 23.58
CA HIS A 28 -4.24 -40.39 22.46
C HIS A 28 -3.93 -38.98 21.88
N PHE A 29 -3.29 -38.10 22.65
CA PHE A 29 -2.92 -36.75 22.20
C PHE A 29 -1.51 -36.69 21.60
N GLN A 30 -0.71 -37.74 21.80
CA GLN A 30 0.66 -37.85 21.30
C GLN A 30 0.82 -37.58 19.79
N PRO A 31 -0.01 -38.15 18.88
CA PRO A 31 0.17 -37.91 17.44
C PRO A 31 -0.05 -36.43 17.05
N LEU A 32 -0.99 -35.74 17.71
CA LEU A 32 -1.27 -34.32 17.46
C LEU A 32 -0.13 -33.43 18.01
N HIS A 33 0.41 -33.75 19.19
CA HIS A 33 1.59 -33.08 19.71
C HIS A 33 2.84 -33.30 18.85
N GLY A 34 3.05 -34.52 18.37
CA GLY A 34 4.13 -34.85 17.44
C GLY A 34 4.04 -34.05 16.14
N PHE A 35 2.86 -33.98 15.54
CA PHE A 35 2.64 -33.19 14.33
C PHE A 35 2.87 -31.68 14.57
N SER A 36 2.39 -31.15 15.69
CA SER A 36 2.65 -29.76 16.08
C SER A 36 4.14 -29.48 16.30
N SER A 37 4.91 -30.46 16.76
CA SER A 37 6.36 -30.32 16.97
C SER A 37 7.12 -30.30 15.64
N ILE A 38 6.69 -31.10 14.67
CA ILE A 38 7.21 -31.01 13.29
C ILE A 38 6.93 -29.62 12.70
N GLY A 39 5.72 -29.10 12.89
CA GLY A 39 5.37 -27.74 12.46
C GLY A 39 6.26 -26.65 13.09
N SER A 40 6.61 -26.80 14.38
CA SER A 40 7.47 -25.84 15.07
C SER A 40 8.92 -25.91 14.60
N TYR A 41 9.44 -27.10 14.27
CA TYR A 41 10.76 -27.23 13.63
C TYR A 41 10.79 -26.57 12.25
N VAL A 42 9.74 -26.72 11.43
CA VAL A 42 9.64 -26.04 10.12
C VAL A 42 9.64 -24.52 10.30
N LEU A 43 8.91 -23.98 11.30
CA LEU A 43 8.97 -22.56 11.64
C LEU A 43 10.37 -22.13 12.08
N GLY A 44 11.03 -22.93 12.92
CA GLY A 44 12.40 -22.68 13.37
C GLY A 44 13.37 -22.56 12.21
N ILE A 45 13.31 -23.47 11.23
CA ILE A 45 14.12 -23.40 10.01
C ILE A 45 13.83 -22.10 9.23
N GLY A 46 12.57 -21.68 9.14
CA GLY A 46 12.20 -20.40 8.53
C GLY A 46 12.87 -19.20 9.21
N PHE A 47 12.93 -19.19 10.54
CA PHE A 47 13.67 -18.15 11.28
C PHE A 47 15.17 -18.16 10.98
N PHE A 48 15.79 -19.34 10.86
CA PHE A 48 17.21 -19.42 10.49
C PHE A 48 17.47 -18.90 9.07
N ILE A 49 16.60 -19.21 8.10
CA ILE A 49 16.70 -18.68 6.74
C ILE A 49 16.57 -17.15 6.76
N MET A 50 15.59 -16.61 7.49
CA MET A 50 15.42 -15.16 7.66
C MET A 50 16.65 -14.50 8.27
N ALA A 51 17.21 -15.08 9.34
CA ALA A 51 18.42 -14.58 9.97
C ALA A 51 19.61 -14.60 9.02
N PHE A 52 19.78 -15.66 8.24
CA PHE A 52 20.82 -15.76 7.22
C PHE A 52 20.65 -14.67 6.14
N MET A 53 19.44 -14.48 5.61
CA MET A 53 19.16 -13.45 4.60
C MET A 53 19.42 -12.04 5.16
N PHE A 54 19.04 -11.79 6.41
CA PHE A 54 19.28 -10.53 7.09
C PHE A 54 20.78 -10.24 7.23
N ILE A 55 21.57 -11.20 7.74
CA ILE A 55 23.03 -11.05 7.88
C ILE A 55 23.69 -10.84 6.50
N LYS A 56 23.29 -11.62 5.49
CA LYS A 56 23.79 -11.46 4.12
C LYS A 56 23.46 -10.08 3.55
N SER A 57 22.26 -9.57 3.81
CA SER A 57 21.82 -8.25 3.35
C SER A 57 22.66 -7.13 3.99
N LEU A 58 23.02 -7.25 5.26
CA LEU A 58 23.87 -6.29 5.96
C LEU A 58 25.31 -6.28 5.41
N MET A 59 25.85 -7.45 5.05
CA MET A 59 27.25 -7.57 4.62
C MET A 59 27.48 -7.27 3.13
N SER A 60 26.52 -7.60 2.27
CA SER A 60 26.74 -7.61 0.81
C SER A 60 25.51 -7.18 -0.01
N GLY A 61 24.53 -6.52 0.61
CA GLY A 61 23.36 -6.00 -0.10
C GLY A 61 23.68 -4.84 -1.04
N LYS A 62 23.02 -4.80 -2.21
CA LYS A 62 23.01 -3.60 -3.07
C LYS A 62 22.38 -2.44 -2.29
N LYS A 63 22.96 -1.24 -2.40
CA LYS A 63 22.35 -0.03 -1.81
C LYS A 63 20.95 0.17 -2.41
N SER A 64 19.98 0.40 -1.53
CA SER A 64 18.60 0.67 -1.95
C SER A 64 18.53 2.01 -2.70
N PRO A 65 17.72 2.13 -3.77
CA PRO A 65 17.25 3.44 -4.22
C PRO A 65 16.39 4.11 -3.14
N PRO A 66 16.08 5.42 -3.25
CA PRO A 66 15.22 6.12 -2.30
C PRO A 66 13.86 5.43 -2.12
N ASN A 67 13.23 5.00 -3.22
CA ASN A 67 11.94 4.30 -3.20
C ASN A 67 12.02 2.97 -3.97
N PRO A 68 12.35 1.86 -3.31
CA PRO A 68 12.44 0.55 -3.96
C PRO A 68 11.09 -0.11 -4.23
N TRP A 69 9.99 0.40 -3.65
CA TRP A 69 8.67 -0.24 -3.68
C TRP A 69 7.64 0.48 -4.54
N GLY A 70 7.96 1.67 -5.09
CA GLY A 70 7.00 2.44 -5.87
C GLY A 70 5.84 2.96 -5.02
N SER A 71 6.11 3.35 -3.77
CA SER A 71 5.07 3.82 -2.85
C SER A 71 4.84 5.33 -3.02
N ALA A 72 3.57 5.75 -3.00
CA ALA A 72 3.15 7.15 -3.02
C ALA A 72 3.14 7.80 -1.62
N GLY A 73 3.47 7.03 -0.58
CA GLY A 73 3.53 7.50 0.80
C GLY A 73 4.63 8.53 1.00
N PHE A 74 4.37 9.52 1.87
CA PHE A 74 5.30 10.62 2.14
C PHE A 74 6.62 10.17 2.76
N GLU A 75 6.65 8.99 3.40
CA GLU A 75 7.89 8.43 3.93
C GLU A 75 8.91 8.04 2.84
N TRP A 76 8.48 7.93 1.58
CA TRP A 76 9.35 7.60 0.44
C TRP A 76 9.87 8.82 -0.31
N MET A 77 9.55 10.03 0.18
CA MET A 77 10.12 11.28 -0.34
C MET A 77 11.53 11.57 0.19
N THR A 78 11.99 10.84 1.19
CA THR A 78 13.35 11.00 1.76
C THR A 78 14.35 10.05 1.11
N ALA A 79 15.64 10.40 1.19
CA ALA A 79 16.74 9.51 0.83
C ALA A 79 16.76 8.24 1.71
N SER A 80 17.39 7.18 1.18
CA SER A 80 17.64 5.92 1.90
C SER A 80 19.16 5.70 2.02
N PRO A 81 19.79 5.83 3.21
CA PRO A 81 19.19 6.06 4.53
C PRO A 81 18.64 7.48 4.75
N PRO A 82 17.65 7.66 5.64
CA PRO A 82 17.07 8.97 5.92
C PRO A 82 18.06 9.90 6.61
N LEU A 83 17.89 11.20 6.37
CA LEU A 83 18.66 12.26 7.01
C LEU A 83 18.29 12.39 8.50
N MET A 84 19.19 12.97 9.31
CA MET A 84 18.95 13.22 10.74
C MET A 84 17.67 14.04 11.00
N HIS A 85 17.34 14.97 10.10
CA HIS A 85 16.17 15.84 10.17
C HIS A 85 15.04 15.43 9.20
N ASN A 86 15.10 14.21 8.66
CA ASN A 86 14.20 13.63 7.64
C ASN A 86 14.20 14.37 6.29
N PHE A 87 13.76 15.64 6.25
CA PHE A 87 13.59 16.40 5.01
C PHE A 87 14.38 17.71 5.06
N HIS A 88 15.06 18.06 3.96
CA HIS A 88 15.71 19.37 3.84
C HIS A 88 14.71 20.55 3.85
N HIS A 89 13.54 20.35 3.26
CA HIS A 89 12.45 21.32 3.21
C HIS A 89 11.13 20.65 3.56
N THR A 90 10.16 21.42 4.07
CA THR A 90 8.81 20.90 4.31
C THR A 90 8.18 20.51 2.97
N PRO A 91 7.84 19.22 2.74
CA PRO A 91 7.22 18.80 1.49
C PRO A 91 5.82 19.41 1.38
N VAL A 92 5.48 19.87 0.17
CA VAL A 92 4.12 20.31 -0.14
C VAL A 92 3.29 19.08 -0.50
N ILE A 93 2.13 18.96 0.12
CA ILE A 93 1.25 17.80 -0.05
C ILE A 93 0.13 18.19 -1.01
N ASP A 94 0.24 17.76 -2.26
CA ASP A 94 -0.76 18.03 -3.30
C ASP A 94 -1.82 16.93 -3.41
N ARG A 95 -1.53 15.73 -2.89
CA ARG A 95 -2.39 14.54 -3.01
C ARG A 95 -2.44 13.73 -1.71
N GLY A 96 -3.45 12.87 -1.57
CA GLY A 96 -3.58 11.95 -0.44
C GLY A 96 -2.57 10.79 -0.51
N PRO A 97 -2.27 10.14 0.63
CA PRO A 97 -1.27 9.06 0.71
C PRO A 97 -1.65 7.79 -0.07
N TYR A 98 -2.91 7.66 -0.50
CA TYR A 98 -3.43 6.53 -1.27
C TYR A 98 -3.77 6.89 -2.72
N ASP A 99 -3.49 8.12 -3.16
CA ASP A 99 -3.82 8.60 -4.50
C ASP A 99 -2.71 8.23 -5.51
N TYR A 100 -2.42 6.93 -5.63
CA TYR A 100 -1.38 6.40 -6.53
C TYR A 100 -1.62 6.72 -8.00
N HIS A 101 -2.87 6.90 -8.40
CA HIS A 101 -3.28 7.23 -9.78
C HIS A 101 -2.86 8.65 -10.21
N LEU A 102 -2.53 9.52 -9.25
CA LEU A 102 -2.03 10.87 -9.50
C LEU A 102 -0.50 10.96 -9.39
N ALA A 103 0.17 9.88 -9.00
CA ALA A 103 1.62 9.86 -8.81
C ALA A 103 2.32 9.55 -10.13
N THR A 104 3.35 10.33 -10.47
CA THR A 104 4.16 10.08 -11.68
C THR A 104 5.19 8.97 -11.40
N GLU A 105 5.57 8.19 -12.41
CA GLU A 105 6.57 7.11 -12.24
C GLU A 105 7.93 7.63 -11.71
N GLU A 106 8.33 8.84 -12.12
CA GLU A 106 9.53 9.52 -11.62
C GLU A 106 9.45 9.77 -10.09
N GLU A 107 8.28 10.18 -9.59
CA GLU A 107 8.06 10.38 -8.15
C GLU A 107 8.07 9.06 -7.37
N LEU A 108 7.63 7.97 -8.01
CA LEU A 108 7.52 6.66 -7.36
C LEU A 108 8.85 5.91 -7.31
N PHE A 109 9.79 6.14 -8.23
CA PHE A 109 11.02 5.31 -8.30
C PHE A 109 12.32 6.11 -8.21
N ASP A 110 12.37 7.32 -8.76
CA ASP A 110 13.59 8.14 -8.80
C ASP A 110 13.69 9.12 -7.62
N GLY A 111 12.57 9.34 -6.90
CA GLY A 111 12.51 10.19 -5.72
C GLY A 111 12.26 11.66 -6.07
N PHE A 112 11.89 12.46 -5.06
CA PHE A 112 11.55 13.86 -5.27
C PHE A 112 12.82 14.67 -5.58
N PRO A 113 12.81 15.51 -6.64
CA PRO A 113 13.94 16.37 -6.96
C PRO A 113 14.24 17.30 -5.77
N GLU A 114 15.53 17.42 -5.42
CA GLU A 114 16.03 18.25 -4.31
C GLU A 114 15.60 19.73 -4.42
N GLU A 115 15.37 20.18 -5.66
CA GLU A 115 14.80 21.48 -5.99
C GLU A 115 13.46 21.28 -6.70
N MET A 116 12.36 21.60 -5.99
CA MET A 116 11.06 21.74 -6.64
C MET A 116 11.12 22.93 -7.62
N PRO A 117 10.69 22.78 -8.88
CA PRO A 117 10.57 23.92 -9.78
C PRO A 117 9.66 24.97 -9.13
N GLU A 118 10.06 26.24 -9.19
CA GLU A 118 9.46 27.37 -8.45
C GLU A 118 7.94 27.58 -8.65
N GLY A 119 7.30 26.83 -9.56
CA GLY A 119 5.88 26.92 -9.91
C GLY A 119 4.90 26.29 -8.92
N ILE A 120 5.31 25.37 -8.03
CA ILE A 120 4.42 24.69 -7.07
C ILE A 120 4.42 25.42 -5.72
N ARG A 121 4.41 26.75 -5.74
CA ARG A 121 4.28 27.60 -4.53
C ARG A 121 2.89 28.21 -4.35
N SER A 122 1.97 27.93 -5.26
CA SER A 122 0.62 28.46 -5.18
C SER A 122 -0.34 27.29 -5.32
N GLY A 123 -1.12 27.03 -4.27
CA GLY A 123 -2.30 26.15 -4.30
C GLY A 123 -3.40 26.73 -5.19
N ARG A 124 -3.10 26.87 -6.49
CA ARG A 124 -3.98 27.37 -7.54
C ARG A 124 -3.39 26.90 -8.87
N GLY A 125 -3.82 25.74 -9.33
CA GLY A 125 -3.35 25.22 -10.62
C GLY A 125 -3.66 23.77 -10.95
N VAL A 126 -4.66 23.13 -10.34
CA VAL A 126 -5.24 21.88 -10.87
C VAL A 126 -6.75 21.89 -10.62
N ALA A 127 -7.44 22.80 -11.28
CA ALA A 127 -8.90 22.79 -11.39
C ALA A 127 -9.29 23.49 -12.69
N GLU A 128 -8.67 23.09 -13.81
CA GLU A 128 -8.99 23.59 -15.14
C GLU A 128 -8.47 22.59 -16.18
N HIS A 129 -8.98 21.36 -16.17
CA HIS A 129 -8.92 20.51 -17.37
C HIS A 129 -10.03 19.47 -17.52
N GLU A 130 -11.10 19.49 -16.73
CA GLU A 130 -12.26 18.63 -16.99
C GLU A 130 -13.56 19.34 -16.61
N THR A 131 -13.98 20.31 -17.43
CA THR A 131 -15.39 20.80 -17.49
C THR A 131 -15.67 21.57 -18.79
N GLU A 132 -14.99 21.26 -19.89
CA GLU A 132 -15.39 21.73 -21.22
C GLU A 132 -15.61 20.50 -22.11
N GLY A 133 -16.76 19.87 -21.94
CA GLY A 133 -17.13 18.69 -22.74
C GLY A 133 -18.56 18.21 -22.59
N SER A 134 -19.37 18.82 -21.71
CA SER A 134 -20.77 18.44 -21.51
C SER A 134 -21.67 19.64 -21.18
N SER A 135 -21.37 20.82 -21.72
CA SER A 135 -22.20 22.04 -21.57
C SER A 135 -22.53 22.71 -22.90
N SER A 136 -22.33 22.02 -24.02
CA SER A 136 -22.64 22.53 -25.37
C SER A 136 -23.76 21.75 -26.08
N ALA A 137 -24.45 20.84 -25.38
CA ALA A 137 -25.52 20.02 -25.97
C ALA A 137 -26.93 20.36 -25.44
N GLU A 138 -27.06 21.17 -24.39
CA GLU A 138 -28.38 21.58 -23.86
C GLU A 138 -28.83 22.98 -24.32
N THR A 139 -27.92 23.83 -24.83
CA THR A 139 -28.29 25.19 -25.26
C THR A 139 -28.84 25.26 -26.70
N GLU A 140 -28.63 24.25 -27.55
CA GLU A 140 -29.21 24.24 -28.91
C GLU A 140 -30.63 23.65 -29.00
N MET A 141 -31.17 23.08 -27.91
CA MET A 141 -32.52 22.50 -27.90
C MET A 141 -33.62 23.42 -27.34
N GLU A 142 -33.27 24.60 -26.80
CA GLU A 142 -34.25 25.55 -26.25
C GLU A 142 -34.56 26.73 -27.21
N GLU A 143 -33.72 26.97 -28.24
CA GLU A 143 -33.93 28.08 -29.20
C GLU A 143 -34.75 27.69 -30.45
N THR A 144 -35.16 26.42 -30.58
CA THR A 144 -35.91 25.93 -31.76
C THR A 144 -37.41 25.74 -31.54
N ASP A 145 -37.93 25.96 -30.32
CA ASP A 145 -39.36 25.78 -30.00
C ASP A 145 -40.17 27.10 -29.98
N ASP A 146 -39.50 28.26 -30.09
CA ASP A 146 -40.15 29.59 -29.99
C ASP A 146 -40.39 30.30 -31.34
N ALA A 147 -40.14 29.62 -32.47
CA ALA A 147 -40.25 30.20 -33.81
C ALA A 147 -41.46 29.72 -34.64
N ASP A 148 -42.32 28.83 -34.13
CA ASP A 148 -43.44 28.23 -34.89
C ASP A 148 -44.80 28.38 -34.18
N THR A 149 -45.16 29.59 -33.73
CA THR A 149 -46.52 29.86 -33.21
C THR A 149 -47.00 31.30 -33.42
N ARG A 150 -46.62 31.92 -34.53
CA ARG A 150 -47.22 33.20 -34.96
C ARG A 150 -47.44 33.21 -36.47
N ASP A 151 -48.33 32.35 -36.95
CA ASP A 151 -49.01 32.51 -38.25
C ASP A 151 -50.26 31.60 -38.31
N GLU A 152 -51.17 31.71 -37.33
CA GLU A 152 -52.58 31.29 -37.48
C GLU A 152 -53.47 32.20 -36.63
N GLU A 153 -53.78 33.41 -37.13
CA GLU A 153 -55.01 34.16 -36.83
C GLU A 153 -55.12 35.35 -37.82
N GLU A 154 -55.60 35.08 -39.05
CA GLU A 154 -56.59 35.89 -39.78
C GLU A 154 -57.26 35.07 -40.91
#